data_AF-A0A3L6M4E1-F1
#
_entry.id   AF-A0A3L6M4E1-F1
#
_cell.length_a   1.000
_cell.length_b   1.000
_cell.length_c   1.000
_cell.angle_alpha   90.00
_cell.angle_beta   90.00
_cell.angle_gamma   90.00
#
_symmetry.space_group_name_H-M   'P 1'
#
loop_
_entity.id
_entity.type
_entity.pdbx_description
1 polymer ?
#
loop_
_entity_poly.entity_id
_entity_poly.type
_entity_poly.pdbx_seq_one_letter_code
_entity_poly.pdbx_strand_id
1 'polypeptide(L)'
;MNVKQIFSIPVLCAGLLLSGQVLADSVMHSTPAGATKFYPAHGSGSKSVQQVQQEFEEFKRNPVSADGQYRYVGGDQGWALIPHEYAYRDGKWLHVDNLQHNTPAPSMEMTLEEKKQREALYQPG
;
A
#
# COMPACT_ATOMS: atom_id res chain seq x y z
N MET A 1 -32.11 24.11 40.03
CA MET A 1 -32.85 24.40 38.78
C MET A 1 -32.08 25.41 37.95
N ASN A 2 -32.15 25.23 36.63
CA ASN A 2 -31.72 26.11 35.51
C ASN A 2 -30.24 26.14 35.08
N VAL A 3 -30.00 25.26 34.10
CA VAL A 3 -28.98 25.30 33.04
C VAL A 3 -29.19 26.55 32.16
N LYS A 4 -28.10 27.18 31.72
CA LYS A 4 -28.05 27.86 30.41
C LYS A 4 -26.72 27.55 29.71
N GLN A 5 -26.83 26.77 28.64
CA GLN A 5 -25.80 26.58 27.61
C GLN A 5 -25.62 27.89 26.82
N ILE A 6 -24.37 28.22 26.48
CA ILE A 6 -24.06 29.11 25.36
C ILE A 6 -22.89 28.47 24.57
N PHE A 7 -23.19 28.14 23.31
CA PHE A 7 -22.24 27.73 22.28
C PHE A 7 -21.50 28.95 21.71
N SER A 8 -20.20 28.85 21.47
CA SER A 8 -19.51 29.67 20.45
C SER A 8 -18.28 28.94 19.88
N ILE A 9 -18.43 28.44 18.65
CA ILE A 9 -17.38 28.10 17.67
C ILE A 9 -17.34 29.34 16.75
N PRO A 10 -16.19 29.96 16.36
CA PRO A 10 -15.08 29.35 15.60
C PRO A 10 -13.69 29.89 16.07
N VAL A 11 -12.54 29.32 15.70
CA VAL A 11 -11.79 29.69 14.51
C VAL A 11 -10.90 28.52 14.10
N LEU A 12 -11.11 28.16 12.84
CA LEU A 12 -10.34 27.30 11.97
C LEU A 12 -8.90 27.83 11.83
N CYS A 13 -7.96 27.33 12.64
CA CYS A 13 -6.55 27.41 12.28
C CYS A 13 -6.26 26.33 11.23
N ALA A 14 -6.63 26.63 9.99
CA ALA A 14 -6.14 25.97 8.79
C ALA A 14 -4.63 26.28 8.65
N GLY A 15 -3.82 25.67 9.50
CA GLY A 15 -2.39 25.52 9.28
C GLY A 15 -2.19 24.35 8.33
N LEU A 16 -1.99 24.66 7.05
CA LEU A 16 -1.59 23.72 6.01
C LEU A 16 -0.21 23.11 6.37
N LEU A 17 -0.19 22.14 7.29
CA LEU A 17 0.93 21.22 7.50
C LEU A 17 0.74 20.02 6.56
N LEU A 18 0.82 20.27 5.25
CA LEU A 18 0.74 19.23 4.23
C LEU A 18 1.98 19.28 3.33
N SER A 19 3.15 19.13 3.96
CA SER A 19 4.41 18.82 3.24
C SER A 19 5.44 18.22 4.20
N GLY A 20 5.13 17.08 4.81
CA GLY A 20 6.09 16.43 5.71
C GLY A 20 5.85 14.98 6.08
N GLN A 21 4.89 14.28 5.46
CA GLN A 21 4.45 12.96 5.94
C GLN A 21 4.72 11.80 4.96
N VAL A 22 5.28 12.05 3.77
CA VAL A 22 5.37 11.00 2.71
C VAL A 22 6.72 10.26 2.64
N LEU A 23 7.72 10.54 3.51
CA LEU A 23 9.06 9.93 3.35
C LEU A 23 9.58 9.17 4.57
N ALA A 24 8.74 8.77 5.52
CA ALA A 24 9.28 8.20 6.75
C ALA A 24 9.94 6.82 6.61
N ASP A 25 9.73 6.06 5.53
CA ASP A 25 10.45 4.80 5.33
C ASP A 25 10.23 4.26 3.90
N SER A 26 11.19 4.43 2.99
CA SER A 26 11.16 3.82 1.65
C SER A 26 12.57 3.40 1.19
N VAL A 27 12.66 2.24 0.52
CA VAL A 27 13.89 1.63 -0.01
C VAL A 27 13.80 1.54 -1.54
N MET A 28 14.91 1.82 -2.23
CA MET A 28 15.02 1.82 -3.70
C MET A 28 15.61 0.50 -4.20
N HIS A 29 14.94 -0.18 -5.15
CA HIS A 29 15.52 -1.31 -5.89
C HIS A 29 15.72 -0.98 -7.36
N SER A 30 16.89 -1.34 -7.90
CA SER A 30 17.17 -1.34 -9.33
C SER A 30 17.09 -2.76 -9.88
N THR A 31 16.30 -2.98 -10.93
CA THR A 31 16.26 -4.28 -11.62
C THR A 31 17.42 -4.42 -12.61
N PRO A 32 17.82 -5.65 -12.99
CA PRO A 32 18.86 -5.88 -14.00
C PRO A 32 18.56 -5.24 -15.36
N ALA A 33 17.29 -4.96 -15.66
CA ALA A 33 16.85 -4.26 -16.87
C ALA A 33 16.91 -2.72 -16.76
N GLY A 34 17.47 -2.17 -15.67
CA GLY A 34 17.69 -0.73 -15.47
C GLY A 34 16.50 0.04 -14.89
N ALA A 35 15.38 -0.62 -14.58
CA ALA A 35 14.23 0.04 -13.97
C ALA A 35 14.44 0.18 -12.45
N THR A 36 14.31 1.41 -11.94
CA THR A 36 14.33 1.70 -10.50
C THR A 36 12.90 1.82 -9.97
N LYS A 37 12.61 1.17 -8.84
CA LYS A 37 11.33 1.28 -8.13
C LYS A 37 11.56 1.58 -6.65
N PHE A 38 10.70 2.42 -6.09
CA PHE A 38 10.66 2.71 -4.66
C PHE A 38 9.61 1.82 -3.99
N TYR A 39 10.00 1.21 -2.87
CA TYR A 39 9.16 0.37 -2.04
C TYR A 39 9.11 0.97 -0.63
N PRO A 40 8.08 0.70 0.18
CA PRO A 40 8.13 0.97 1.62
C PRO A 40 9.41 0.39 2.24
N ALA A 41 9.96 1.00 3.28
CA ALA A 41 11.20 0.50 3.86
C ALA A 41 10.98 -0.91 4.38
N HIS A 42 11.95 -1.75 4.08
CA HIS A 42 11.95 -3.14 4.49
C HIS A 42 13.40 -3.52 4.80
N GLY A 43 13.59 -4.10 5.98
CA GLY A 43 14.89 -4.61 6.39
C GLY A 43 15.10 -6.05 5.93
N SER A 44 16.32 -6.54 6.10
CA SER A 44 16.57 -7.97 6.14
C SER A 44 15.72 -8.62 7.23
N GLY A 45 14.94 -9.63 6.86
CA GLY A 45 14.20 -10.43 7.83
C GLY A 45 15.17 -11.09 8.81
N SER A 46 14.81 -11.14 10.09
CA SER A 46 15.59 -11.83 11.13
C SER A 46 15.44 -13.35 11.11
N LYS A 47 14.60 -13.88 10.22
CA LYS A 47 14.31 -15.31 10.11
C LYS A 47 15.43 -16.02 9.36
N SER A 48 15.85 -17.17 9.87
CA SER A 48 16.72 -18.07 9.13
C SER A 48 15.98 -18.68 7.93
N VAL A 49 16.73 -19.17 6.95
CA VAL A 49 16.17 -19.90 5.81
C VAL A 49 15.30 -21.08 6.27
N GLN A 50 15.71 -21.76 7.34
CA GLN A 50 14.96 -22.89 7.90
C GLN A 50 13.62 -22.44 8.49
N GLN A 51 13.58 -21.29 9.17
CA GLN A 51 12.33 -20.73 9.71
C GLN A 51 11.36 -20.34 8.59
N VAL A 52 11.86 -19.70 7.53
CA VAL A 52 11.05 -19.36 6.36
C VAL A 52 10.50 -20.63 5.68
N GLN A 53 11.33 -21.65 5.52
CA GLN A 53 10.90 -22.92 4.94
C GLN A 53 9.84 -23.62 5.78
N GLN A 54 10.00 -23.62 7.11
CA GLN A 54 9.01 -24.18 8.03
C GLN A 54 7.67 -23.47 7.91
N GLU A 55 7.66 -22.13 7.95
CA GLU A 55 6.45 -21.31 7.79
C GLU A 55 5.76 -21.58 6.45
N PHE A 56 6.54 -21.73 5.38
CA PHE A 56 6.01 -22.06 4.06
C PHE A 56 5.37 -23.45 4.01
N GLU A 57 5.98 -24.46 4.63
CA GLU A 57 5.40 -25.80 4.68
C GLU A 57 4.19 -25.88 5.62
N GLU A 58 4.14 -25.08 6.68
CA GLU A 58 2.95 -24.90 7.51
C GLU A 58 1.82 -24.25 6.70
N PHE A 59 2.12 -23.17 5.98
CA PHE A 59 1.17 -22.53 5.09
C PHE A 59 0.60 -23.50 4.05
N LYS A 60 1.45 -24.29 3.38
CA LYS A 60 1.00 -25.27 2.36
C LYS A 60 0.05 -26.34 2.89
N ARG A 61 0.18 -26.70 4.17
CA ARG A 61 -0.68 -27.71 4.81
C ARG A 61 -2.10 -27.22 5.08
N ASN A 62 -2.31 -25.91 5.14
CA ASN A 62 -3.64 -25.38 5.37
C ASN A 62 -4.57 -25.70 4.19
N PRO A 63 -5.82 -26.12 4.45
CA PRO A 63 -6.79 -26.39 3.39
C PRO A 63 -7.03 -25.17 2.49
N VAL A 64 -7.35 -25.43 1.23
CA VAL A 64 -7.77 -24.42 0.25
C VAL A 64 -9.30 -24.42 0.17
N SER A 65 -9.91 -23.26 -0.06
CA SER A 65 -11.34 -23.13 -0.32
C SER A 65 -11.77 -23.93 -1.56
N ALA A 66 -13.05 -24.32 -1.62
CA ALA A 66 -13.56 -25.15 -2.71
C ALA A 66 -13.47 -24.46 -4.09
N ASP A 67 -13.54 -23.14 -4.13
CA ASP A 67 -13.40 -22.30 -5.32
C ASP A 67 -11.94 -21.91 -5.64
N GLY A 68 -10.98 -22.38 -4.81
CA GLY A 68 -9.55 -22.10 -4.96
C GLY A 68 -9.14 -20.66 -4.66
N GLN A 69 -10.05 -19.80 -4.20
CA GLN A 69 -9.79 -18.37 -4.04
C GLN A 69 -9.03 -18.02 -2.76
N TYR A 70 -9.09 -18.84 -1.71
CA TYR A 70 -8.38 -18.54 -0.47
C TYR A 70 -7.91 -19.79 0.27
N ARG A 71 -6.98 -19.59 1.19
CA ARG A 71 -6.44 -20.61 2.08
C ARG A 71 -6.85 -20.31 3.51
N TYR A 72 -7.35 -21.33 4.20
CA TYR A 72 -7.75 -21.20 5.59
C TYR A 72 -6.54 -20.97 6.50
N VAL A 73 -6.69 -20.21 7.58
CA VAL A 73 -5.70 -20.09 8.65
C VAL A 73 -6.46 -20.16 9.96
N GLY A 74 -6.25 -21.22 10.75
CA GLY A 74 -6.97 -21.42 12.01
C GLY A 74 -8.48 -21.69 11.87
N GLY A 75 -8.95 -22.09 10.69
CA GLY A 75 -10.38 -22.30 10.40
C GLY A 75 -11.08 -21.08 9.80
N ASP A 76 -10.42 -19.92 9.83
CA ASP A 76 -10.92 -18.67 9.24
C ASP A 76 -10.28 -18.40 7.87
N GLN A 77 -10.84 -17.46 7.12
CA GLN A 77 -10.27 -16.97 5.86
C GLN A 77 -8.94 -16.24 6.14
N GLY A 78 -7.83 -16.82 5.69
CA GLY A 78 -6.50 -16.24 5.83
C GLY A 78 -6.05 -15.52 4.56
N TRP A 79 -5.22 -16.20 3.76
CA TRP A 79 -4.70 -15.64 2.51
C TRP A 79 -5.71 -15.84 1.37
N ALA A 80 -6.09 -14.76 0.70
CA ALA A 80 -7.02 -14.79 -0.42
C ALA A 80 -6.37 -14.22 -1.70
N LEU A 81 -6.57 -14.91 -2.82
CA LEU A 81 -6.56 -14.32 -4.14
C LEU A 81 -7.86 -13.52 -4.24
N ILE A 82 -7.77 -12.20 -4.08
CA ILE A 82 -8.89 -11.30 -4.29
C ILE A 82 -8.77 -10.79 -5.73
N PRO A 83 -9.42 -11.45 -6.73
CA PRO A 83 -9.64 -10.80 -8.01
C PRO A 83 -10.60 -9.62 -7.82
N HIS A 84 -10.71 -8.81 -8.85
CA HIS A 84 -11.61 -7.66 -8.87
C HIS A 84 -13.00 -7.99 -8.30
N GLU A 85 -13.44 -7.26 -7.26
CA GLU A 85 -14.76 -7.49 -6.65
C GLU A 85 -15.86 -7.00 -7.59
N TYR A 86 -16.88 -7.83 -7.83
CA TYR A 86 -18.09 -7.45 -8.55
C TYR A 86 -19.32 -7.66 -7.66
N ALA A 87 -20.14 -6.61 -7.52
CA ALA A 87 -21.42 -6.70 -6.83
C ALA A 87 -22.59 -6.52 -7.81
N TYR A 88 -23.62 -7.34 -7.66
CA TYR A 88 -24.86 -7.16 -8.40
C TYR A 88 -25.68 -6.03 -7.76
N ARG A 89 -25.82 -4.91 -8.48
CA ARG A 89 -26.59 -3.73 -8.03
C ARG A 89 -27.44 -3.24 -9.20
N ASP A 90 -28.70 -2.92 -8.93
CA ASP A 90 -29.64 -2.35 -9.92
C ASP A 90 -29.73 -3.15 -11.24
N GLY A 91 -29.73 -4.47 -11.14
CA GLY A 91 -29.86 -5.35 -12.29
C GLY A 91 -28.58 -5.58 -13.10
N LYS A 92 -27.41 -5.11 -12.62
CA LYS A 92 -26.13 -5.22 -13.33
C LYS A 92 -25.01 -5.68 -12.40
N TRP A 93 -24.05 -6.43 -12.95
CA TRP A 93 -22.78 -6.69 -12.28
C TRP A 93 -21.90 -5.44 -12.37
N LEU A 94 -21.62 -4.81 -11.24
CA LEU A 94 -20.76 -3.63 -11.14
C LEU A 94 -19.42 -4.02 -10.54
N HIS A 95 -18.33 -3.51 -11.10
CA HIS A 95 -17.02 -3.57 -10.50
C HIS A 95 -16.97 -2.64 -9.28
N VAL A 96 -16.62 -3.15 -8.11
CA VAL A 96 -16.71 -2.44 -6.82
C VAL A 96 -15.41 -2.43 -6.03
N ASP A 97 -14.27 -2.74 -6.64
CA ASP A 97 -12.99 -2.59 -5.95
C ASP A 97 -12.76 -1.13 -5.52
N ASN A 98 -12.13 -0.98 -4.36
CA ASN A 98 -11.63 0.29 -3.88
C ASN A 98 -10.27 0.70 -4.50
N LEU A 99 -9.79 -0.03 -5.51
CA LEU A 99 -8.58 0.32 -6.25
C LEU A 99 -8.93 1.36 -7.32
N GLN A 100 -8.39 2.56 -7.19
CA GLN A 100 -8.60 3.65 -8.15
C GLN A 100 -7.99 3.29 -9.52
N HIS A 101 -8.82 2.82 -10.45
CA HIS A 101 -8.42 2.48 -11.83
C HIS A 101 -8.03 3.68 -12.68
N ASN A 102 -8.28 4.90 -12.20
CA ASN A 102 -7.88 6.16 -12.81
C ASN A 102 -6.59 6.73 -12.21
N THR A 103 -5.86 5.97 -11.39
CA THR A 103 -4.54 6.39 -10.93
C THR A 103 -3.66 6.63 -12.15
N PRO A 104 -3.18 7.87 -12.40
CA PRO A 104 -2.34 8.15 -13.56
C PRO A 104 -1.10 7.27 -13.49
N ALA A 105 -0.68 6.71 -14.62
CA ALA A 105 0.62 6.08 -14.70
C ALA A 105 1.68 7.13 -14.30
N PRO A 106 2.66 6.78 -13.47
CA PRO A 106 3.73 7.71 -13.14
C PRO A 106 4.41 8.16 -14.44
N SER A 107 4.61 9.47 -14.58
CA SER A 107 5.30 10.05 -15.73
C SER A 107 6.72 9.50 -15.78
N MET A 108 7.12 9.00 -16.95
CA MET A 108 8.53 8.66 -17.22
C MET A 108 9.34 9.89 -17.60
N GLU A 109 8.68 11.00 -17.92
CA GLU A 109 9.29 12.29 -18.20
C GLU A 109 9.60 12.99 -16.88
N MET A 110 10.89 13.24 -16.67
CA MET A 110 11.39 13.95 -15.50
C MET A 110 11.38 15.45 -15.78
N THR A 111 10.74 16.24 -14.92
CA THR A 111 10.82 17.70 -14.98
C THR A 111 12.25 18.17 -14.79
N LEU A 112 12.55 19.41 -15.21
CA LEU A 112 13.90 19.98 -15.07
C LEU A 112 14.37 20.00 -13.61
N GLU A 113 13.47 20.25 -12.68
CA GLU A 113 13.77 20.25 -11.24
C GLU A 113 13.99 18.84 -10.70
N GLU A 114 13.17 17.85 -11.08
CA GLU A 114 13.39 16.45 -10.70
C GLU A 114 14.72 15.93 -11.29
N LYS A 115 15.10 16.39 -12.50
CA LYS A 115 16.38 16.06 -13.13
C LYS A 115 17.55 16.66 -12.37
N LYS A 116 17.43 17.92 -11.95
CA LYS A 116 18.44 18.62 -11.14
C LYS A 116 18.60 17.98 -9.76
N GLN A 117 17.49 17.58 -9.13
CA GLN A 117 17.49 16.85 -7.86
C GLN A 117 18.16 15.49 -7.99
N ARG A 118 17.84 14.73 -9.05
CA ARG A 118 18.53 13.48 -9.37
C ARG A 118 20.02 13.68 -9.57
N GLU A 119 20.41 14.66 -10.39
CA GLU A 119 21.84 14.94 -10.67
C GLU A 119 22.60 15.35 -9.41
N ALA A 120 22.00 16.13 -8.50
CA ALA A 120 22.59 16.47 -7.22
C ALA A 120 22.77 15.24 -6.30
N LEU A 121 21.86 14.26 -6.35
CA LEU A 121 21.91 13.04 -5.54
C LEU A 121 23.00 12.05 -6.00
N TYR A 122 23.39 12.11 -7.28
CA TYR A 122 24.36 11.19 -7.90
C TYR A 122 25.67 11.85 -8.34
N GLN A 123 25.97 13.07 -7.87
CA GLN A 123 27.30 13.64 -8.07
C GLN A 123 28.33 12.79 -7.31
N PRO A 124 29.34 12.22 -7.99
CA PRO A 124 30.44 11.57 -7.29
C PRO A 124 31.23 12.64 -6.53
N GLY A 125 31.45 12.41 -5.24
CA GLY A 125 32.38 13.21 -4.42
C GLY A 125 33.82 12.98 -4.81
#